data_AF-A0A0N4YWC6-F1
#
_entry.id   AF-A0A0N4YWC6-F1
#
_cell.length_a   1.000
_cell.length_b   1.000
_cell.length_c   1.000
_cell.angle_alpha   90.00
_cell.angle_beta   90.00
_cell.angle_gamma   90.00
#
_symmetry.space_group_name_H-M   'P 1'
#
loop_
_entity.id
_entity.type
_entity.pdbx_description
1 polymer ?
#
loop_
_entity_poly.entity_id
_entity_poly.type
_entity_poly.pdbx_seq_one_letter_code
_entity_poly.pdbx_strand_id
1 'polypeptide(L)'
;MPNPPYRLKPLLRIVLKVKAFGLEEAVFQPNAAITPQEQMQKKIDKMKLKLTEIEKLEERINSGEIIPLPNQVAKVGRKSEIESEIEKLTEEMNKL
;
A
#
# COMPACT_ATOMS: atom_id res chain seq x y z
N MET A 1 5.51 -55.94 1.46
CA MET A 1 5.01 -54.97 0.47
C MET A 1 5.90 -53.72 0.53
N PRO A 2 6.45 -53.24 -0.59
CA PRO A 2 7.28 -52.05 -0.61
C PRO A 2 6.39 -50.79 -0.66
N ASN A 3 6.73 -49.76 0.10
CA ASN A 3 6.36 -48.39 -0.22
C ASN A 3 7.60 -47.49 -0.02
N PRO A 4 7.95 -46.66 -1.01
CA PRO A 4 9.29 -46.09 -1.18
C PRO A 4 9.56 -44.88 -0.28
N PRO A 5 10.83 -44.46 -0.11
CA PRO A 5 11.17 -43.24 0.58
C PRO A 5 10.52 -42.05 -0.11
N TYR A 6 9.90 -41.18 0.69
CA TYR A 6 9.18 -39.98 0.28
C TYR A 6 9.94 -39.20 -0.81
N ARG A 7 9.41 -39.25 -2.04
CA ARG A 7 9.83 -38.39 -3.14
C ARG A 7 9.39 -36.97 -2.77
N LEU A 8 10.33 -36.11 -2.37
CA LEU A 8 10.08 -34.67 -2.25
C LEU A 8 9.58 -34.17 -3.61
N LYS A 9 8.32 -33.76 -3.67
CA LYS A 9 7.75 -33.06 -4.83
C LYS A 9 8.47 -31.70 -4.93
N PRO A 10 8.96 -31.27 -6.10
CA PRO A 10 9.38 -29.90 -6.28
C PRO A 10 8.14 -28.99 -6.32
N LEU A 11 7.68 -28.58 -5.13
CA LEU A 11 6.79 -27.43 -4.97
C LEU A 11 7.68 -26.19 -5.01
N LEU A 12 7.81 -25.59 -6.19
CA LEU A 12 7.76 -24.15 -6.43
C LEU A 12 8.06 -23.88 -7.91
N ARG A 13 7.12 -24.28 -8.77
CA ARG A 13 6.92 -23.56 -10.02
C ARG A 13 5.91 -22.46 -9.68
N ILE A 14 6.18 -21.24 -10.15
CA ILE A 14 5.40 -19.99 -9.98
C ILE A 14 5.85 -19.12 -8.78
N VAL A 15 7.03 -18.51 -8.91
CA VAL A 15 7.16 -17.08 -8.58
C VAL A 15 7.24 -16.37 -9.92
N LEU A 16 6.07 -16.13 -10.48
CA LEU A 16 5.51 -14.80 -10.60
C LEU A 16 6.33 -13.95 -11.59
N LYS A 17 5.88 -14.08 -12.84
CA LYS A 17 6.00 -13.11 -13.92
C LYS A 17 5.51 -11.75 -13.41
N VAL A 18 6.35 -10.99 -12.69
CA VAL A 18 6.06 -9.57 -12.45
C VAL A 18 6.57 -8.81 -13.67
N LYS A 19 5.72 -8.79 -14.70
CA LYS A 19 5.74 -7.78 -15.74
C LYS A 19 4.70 -6.74 -15.34
N ALA A 20 5.12 -5.77 -14.53
CA ALA A 20 4.40 -4.54 -14.27
C ALA A 20 5.50 -3.52 -13.94
N PHE A 21 5.90 -2.75 -14.94
CA PHE A 21 5.39 -1.40 -15.22
C PHE A 21 6.38 -0.41 -14.60
N GLY A 22 6.94 0.45 -15.45
CA GLY A 22 8.10 1.28 -15.15
C GLY A 22 7.97 2.04 -13.83
N LEU A 23 9.01 1.94 -13.02
CA LEU A 23 9.37 2.90 -12.01
C LEU A 23 10.89 2.97 -12.07
N GLU A 24 11.38 4.08 -12.63
CA GLU A 24 12.77 4.48 -12.55
C GLU A 24 13.13 4.56 -11.05
N GLU A 25 13.97 3.64 -10.57
CA GLU A 25 14.50 3.71 -9.22
C GLU A 25 15.44 4.91 -9.14
N ALA A 26 14.93 6.01 -8.58
CA ALA A 26 15.74 7.11 -8.11
C ALA A 26 16.76 6.55 -7.09
N VAL A 27 18.03 6.72 -7.43
CA VAL A 27 19.20 6.27 -6.66
C VAL A 27 19.10 6.80 -5.22
N PHE A 28 18.79 5.93 -4.27
CA PHE A 28 18.68 6.28 -2.85
C PHE A 28 20.08 6.61 -2.29
N GLN A 29 20.39 7.90 -2.16
CA GLN A 29 21.57 8.38 -1.43
C GLN A 29 21.16 8.79 -0.01
N PRO A 30 21.55 8.06 1.05
CA PRO A 30 21.08 8.29 2.42
C PRO A 30 21.55 9.63 3.04
N ASN A 31 22.53 10.31 2.42
CA ASN A 31 23.10 11.59 2.88
C ASN A 31 22.74 12.80 1.99
N ALA A 32 21.89 12.62 0.98
CA ALA A 32 21.43 13.74 0.17
C ALA A 32 20.42 14.59 0.96
N ALA A 33 20.51 15.92 0.82
CA ALA A 33 19.49 16.82 1.34
C ALA A 33 18.15 16.45 0.68
N ILE A 34 17.16 16.07 1.50
CA ILE A 34 15.85 15.65 0.99
C ILE A 34 15.24 16.81 0.23
N THR A 35 14.98 16.63 -1.06
CA THR A 35 14.40 17.68 -1.90
C THR A 35 12.98 18.02 -1.41
N PRO A 36 12.48 19.25 -1.64
CA PRO A 36 11.09 19.58 -1.28
C PRO A 36 10.08 18.60 -1.89
N GLN A 37 10.35 18.11 -3.11
CA GLN A 37 9.59 17.07 -3.80
C GLN A 37 9.58 15.76 -3.02
N GLU A 38 10.73 15.27 -2.56
CA GLU A 38 10.81 14.05 -1.74
C GLU A 38 10.13 14.20 -0.37
N GLN A 39 10.15 15.40 0.23
CA GLN A 39 9.43 15.65 1.49
C GLN A 39 7.91 15.57 1.29
N MET A 40 7.38 16.11 0.19
CA MET A 40 5.96 15.97 -0.13
C MET A 40 5.60 14.54 -0.53
N GLN A 41 6.45 13.87 -1.30
CA GLN A 41 6.24 12.46 -1.66
C GLN A 41 6.13 11.59 -0.40
N LYS A 42 7.02 11.76 0.58
CA LYS A 42 6.91 11.08 1.88
C LYS A 42 5.62 11.39 2.63
N LYS A 43 5.06 12.60 2.51
CA LYS A 43 3.74 12.93 3.09
C LYS A 43 2.63 12.20 2.35
N ILE A 44 2.62 12.25 1.02
CA ILE A 44 1.67 11.55 0.15
C ILE A 44 1.68 10.05 0.46
N ASP A 45 2.84 9.43 0.57
CA ASP A 45 2.97 7.99 0.86
C ASP A 45 2.39 7.62 2.23
N LYS A 46 2.61 8.46 3.25
CA LYS A 46 2.00 8.27 4.58
C LYS A 46 0.47 8.37 4.51
N MET A 47 -0.06 9.26 3.69
CA MET A 47 -1.51 9.41 3.52
C MET A 47 -2.11 8.22 2.74
N LYS A 48 -1.44 7.76 1.69
CA LYS A 48 -1.81 6.55 0.95
C LYS A 48 -1.82 5.31 1.85
N LEU A 49 -0.82 5.18 2.73
CA LEU A 49 -0.80 4.07 3.69
C LEU A 49 -2.03 4.10 4.62
N LYS A 50 -2.40 5.28 5.14
CA LYS A 50 -3.62 5.45 5.94
C LYS A 50 -4.88 5.10 5.14
N LEU A 51 -4.92 5.47 3.85
CA LEU A 51 -6.03 5.16 2.97
C LEU A 51 -6.19 3.64 2.80
N THR A 52 -5.10 2.93 2.53
CA THR A 52 -5.11 1.46 2.42
C THR A 52 -5.54 0.77 3.72
N GLU A 53 -5.15 1.30 4.89
CA GLU A 53 -5.65 0.79 6.17
C GLU A 53 -7.16 1.00 6.34
N ILE A 54 -7.67 2.14 5.88
CA ILE A 54 -9.10 2.45 5.91
C ILE A 54 -9.86 1.53 4.96
N GLU A 55 -9.36 1.28 3.75
CA GLU A 55 -9.96 0.36 2.78
C GLU A 55 -10.04 -1.07 3.33
N LYS A 56 -8.97 -1.56 3.94
CA LYS A 56 -8.98 -2.88 4.60
C LYS A 56 -9.98 -2.93 5.75
N LEU A 57 -10.10 -1.84 6.52
CA LEU A 57 -11.09 -1.76 7.59
C LEU A 57 -12.51 -1.76 7.04
N GLU A 58 -12.76 -0.98 5.99
CA GLU A 58 -14.03 -0.89 5.26
C GLU A 58 -14.43 -2.25 4.66
N GLU A 59 -13.49 -2.96 4.03
CA GLU A 59 -13.71 -4.30 3.47
C GLU A 59 -14.13 -5.30 4.54
N ARG A 60 -13.47 -5.29 5.71
CA ARG A 60 -13.79 -6.19 6.83
C ARG A 60 -15.13 -5.88 7.48
N ILE A 61 -15.54 -4.61 7.48
CA ILE A 61 -16.87 -4.19 7.92
C ILE A 61 -17.93 -4.66 6.92
N ASN A 62 -17.71 -4.42 5.63
CA ASN A 62 -18.63 -4.78 4.56
C ASN A 62 -18.78 -6.29 4.38
N SER A 63 -17.72 -7.07 4.61
CA SER A 63 -17.75 -8.53 4.59
C SER A 63 -18.45 -9.13 5.82
N GLY A 64 -18.73 -8.32 6.84
CA GLY A 64 -19.27 -8.78 8.12
C GLY A 64 -18.27 -9.53 8.98
N GLU A 65 -16.97 -9.49 8.64
CA GLU A 65 -15.90 -10.09 9.47
C GLU A 65 -15.83 -9.43 10.85
N ILE A 66 -16.12 -8.13 10.92
CA ILE A 66 -16.13 -7.38 12.18
C ILE A 66 -17.43 -6.58 12.35
N ILE A 67 -17.88 -6.46 13.60
CA ILE A 67 -18.89 -5.47 13.99
C ILE A 67 -18.14 -4.16 14.27
N PRO A 68 -18.35 -3.09 13.48
CA PRO A 68 -17.58 -1.86 13.63
C PRO A 68 -17.91 -1.12 14.92
N LEU A 69 -16.88 -0.59 15.56
CA LEU A 69 -17.01 0.39 16.63
C LEU A 69 -17.30 1.80 16.05
N PRO A 70 -17.97 2.70 16.81
CA PRO A 70 -18.28 4.05 16.33
C PRO A 70 -17.05 4.85 15.84
N ASN A 71 -15.89 4.65 16.46
CA ASN A 71 -14.64 5.28 16.05
C ASN A 71 -14.10 4.75 14.70
N GLN A 72 -14.36 3.48 14.37
CA GLN A 72 -13.97 2.83 13.12
C GLN A 72 -14.87 3.33 11.98
N VAL A 73 -16.17 3.46 12.23
CA VAL A 73 -17.10 4.08 11.27
C VAL A 73 -16.71 5.53 10.99
N ALA A 74 -16.39 6.29 12.03
CA ALA A 74 -15.89 7.67 11.87
C ALA A 74 -14.55 7.71 11.10
N LYS A 75 -13.66 6.72 11.28
CA LYS A 75 -12.40 6.62 10.54
C LYS A 75 -12.64 6.36 9.06
N VAL A 76 -13.56 5.46 8.71
CA VAL A 76 -13.95 5.18 7.31
C VAL A 76 -14.64 6.39 6.68
N GLY A 77 -15.46 7.12 7.44
CA GLY A 77 -16.12 8.34 6.96
C GLY A 77 -15.17 9.47 6.54
N ARG A 78 -13.91 9.48 7.00
CA ARG A 78 -12.88 10.47 6.63
C ARG A 78 -12.07 10.09 5.39
N LYS A 79 -12.41 8.97 4.72
CA LYS A 79 -11.69 8.48 3.54
C LYS A 79 -11.60 9.55 2.44
N SER A 80 -12.73 10.19 2.12
CA SER A 80 -12.81 11.24 1.09
C SER A 80 -11.96 12.47 1.40
N GLU A 81 -11.84 12.84 2.68
CA GLU A 81 -10.97 13.95 3.11
C GLU A 81 -9.49 13.61 2.86
N ILE A 82 -9.09 12.37 3.17
CA ILE A 82 -7.72 11.88 2.95
C ILE A 82 -7.41 11.81 1.44
N GLU A 83 -8.35 11.33 0.63
CA GLU A 83 -8.22 11.32 -0.84
C GLU A 83 -8.04 12.74 -1.40
N SER A 84 -8.87 13.67 -0.94
CA SER A 84 -8.80 15.09 -1.35
C SER A 84 -7.47 15.74 -0.97
N GLU A 85 -6.92 15.40 0.19
CA GLU A 85 -5.62 15.92 0.64
C GLU A 85 -4.45 15.30 -0.15
N ILE A 86 -4.52 14.01 -0.49
CA ILE A 86 -3.55 13.37 -1.40
C ILE A 86 -3.56 14.06 -2.77
N GLU A 87 -4.74 14.34 -3.32
CA GLU A 87 -4.89 15.01 -4.61
C GLU A 87 -4.25 16.40 -4.58
N LYS A 88 -4.56 17.21 -3.56
CA LYS A 88 -3.94 18.54 -3.37
C LYS A 88 -2.42 18.48 -3.27
N LEU A 89 -1.89 17.59 -2.42
CA LEU A 89 -0.43 17.43 -2.28
C LEU A 89 0.24 16.95 -3.57
N THR A 90 -0.45 16.12 -4.35
CA THR A 90 0.04 15.65 -5.65
C THR A 90 0.04 16.77 -6.69
N GLU A 91 -1.00 17.61 -6.71
CA GLU A 91 -1.01 18.81 -7.57
C GLU A 91 0.07 19.82 -7.19
N GLU A 92 0.28 20.08 -5.90
CA GLU A 92 1.33 20.96 -5.42
C GLU A 92 2.73 20.44 -5.80
N MET A 93 2.94 19.13 -5.72
CA MET A 93 4.17 18.49 -6.16
C MET A 93 4.39 18.64 -7.68
N ASN A 94 3.34 18.54 -8.50
CA ASN A 94 3.44 18.72 -9.95
C ASN A 94 3.72 20.18 -10.37
N LYS A 95 3.45 21.16 -9.49
CA LYS A 95 3.71 22.59 -9.73
C LYS A 95 5.14 23.02 -9.35
N LEU A 96 5.92 22.13 -8.73
CA LEU A 96 7.28 22.36 -8.23
C LEU A 96 8.36 21.83 -9.17
#